data_AF-A0A3B9JA99-F1
#
_entry.id   AF-A0A3B9JA99-F1
#
_cell.length_a   1.000
_cell.length_b   1.000
_cell.length_c   1.000
_cell.angle_alpha   90.00
_cell.angle_beta   90.00
_cell.angle_gamma   90.00
#
_symmetry.space_group_name_H-M   'P 1'
#
loop_
_entity.id
_entity.type
_entity.pdbx_description
1 polymer ?
#
loop_
_entity_poly.entity_id
_entity_poly.type
_entity_poly.pdbx_seq_one_letter_code
_entity_poly.pdbx_strand_id
1 'polypeptide(L)'
;MLSPLGLTPSFGFGDRLGLATPGHIAAVKDTGLAPIFAQQSVRENARTGRTPQQVMDDAKRVVEAAAWDKPWGADADHLKTVDDLPAFVSAGYTFFTVDPGAHVDNAADADSVSVLQGKAAGQNWDELSALYLSTNGEAGYGSFESESLLRALVKYGRAISHTIAMFRRLSELKDAFDFEVSVDETDAPTTPLEHFFIANELTRAGVKFTSLAPRFIGRFEKGVDYIGAIAALDAEMAKHAAVTARFGTYKLSLHSGSDKFSVYPLIVKHWGSRLHVKTAGTSYLEALRALAMTEPALFERIWALGLERYDTDRATYHVSADPALVAAGLTLPALLDDFHAREILHVTFGSALTEFGAEIKSALVRHADVYNANLQKHFGKHLDLLK
;
A
#
# COMPACT_ATOMS: atom_id res chain seq x y z
N MET A 1 -11.49 19.89 0.60
CA MET A 1 -12.76 19.14 0.43
C MET A 1 -12.49 17.65 0.26
N LEU A 2 -13.28 16.77 0.88
CA LEU A 2 -13.17 15.31 0.71
C LEU A 2 -13.70 14.90 -0.68
N SER A 3 -12.87 14.29 -1.52
CA SER A 3 -13.25 13.88 -2.87
C SER A 3 -12.40 12.73 -3.39
N PRO A 4 -12.83 12.03 -4.46
CA PRO A 4 -11.92 11.29 -5.31
C PRO A 4 -10.85 12.24 -5.88
N LEU A 5 -9.64 11.73 -6.10
CA LEU A 5 -8.45 12.46 -6.54
C LEU A 5 -8.08 12.14 -7.99
N GLY A 6 -8.61 11.05 -8.55
CA GLY A 6 -8.35 10.59 -9.91
C GLY A 6 -6.85 10.41 -10.18
N LEU A 7 -6.37 11.01 -11.27
CA LEU A 7 -4.97 10.92 -11.70
C LEU A 7 -4.04 11.95 -11.05
N THR A 8 -4.52 12.74 -10.09
CA THR A 8 -3.67 13.66 -9.31
C THR A 8 -2.64 12.85 -8.52
N PRO A 9 -1.34 13.23 -8.52
CA PRO A 9 -0.35 12.55 -7.70
C PRO A 9 -0.76 12.62 -6.23
N SER A 10 -0.80 11.47 -5.56
CA SER A 10 -1.40 11.36 -4.23
C SER A 10 -0.52 10.61 -3.24
N PHE A 11 -0.62 10.99 -1.97
CA PHE A 11 0.13 10.36 -0.89
C PHE A 11 -0.80 9.90 0.23
N GLY A 12 -0.70 8.62 0.59
CA GLY A 12 -1.46 7.93 1.61
C GLY A 12 -0.85 8.11 2.98
N PHE A 13 -1.58 8.77 3.88
CA PHE A 13 -1.17 9.07 5.25
C PHE A 13 -1.94 8.19 6.24
N GLY A 14 -1.63 6.90 6.27
CA GLY A 14 -2.27 5.98 7.20
C GLY A 14 -1.95 6.32 8.66
N ASP A 15 -2.97 6.23 9.50
CA ASP A 15 -2.91 6.56 10.92
C ASP A 15 -3.64 5.49 11.73
N ARG A 16 -2.88 4.70 12.48
CA ARG A 16 -3.40 3.63 13.36
C ARG A 16 -3.87 4.14 14.73
N LEU A 17 -3.52 5.38 15.07
CA LEU A 17 -3.73 5.98 16.39
C LEU A 17 -4.89 6.97 16.41
N GLY A 18 -5.13 7.67 15.29
CA GLY A 18 -6.10 8.77 15.17
C GLY A 18 -5.55 10.13 15.65
N LEU A 19 -4.23 10.28 15.68
CA LEU A 19 -3.53 11.46 16.23
C LEU A 19 -2.48 12.05 15.27
N ALA A 20 -2.24 11.44 14.10
CA ALA A 20 -1.13 11.78 13.23
C ALA A 20 -1.47 12.85 12.18
N THR A 21 -2.75 13.03 11.86
CA THR A 21 -3.22 13.97 10.83
C THR A 21 -2.66 15.40 10.97
N PRO A 22 -2.47 15.99 12.17
CA PRO A 22 -1.89 17.34 12.26
C PRO A 22 -0.47 17.40 11.69
N GLY A 23 0.39 16.43 12.04
CA GLY A 23 1.73 16.29 11.49
C GLY A 23 1.73 15.96 9.99
N HIS A 24 0.77 15.15 9.52
CA HIS A 24 0.59 14.87 8.09
C HIS A 24 0.24 16.13 7.29
N ILE A 25 -0.68 16.96 7.78
CA ILE A 25 -1.01 18.26 7.18
C ILE A 25 0.23 19.16 7.13
N ALA A 26 0.98 19.24 8.24
CA ALA A 26 2.19 20.05 8.31
C ALA A 26 3.28 19.60 7.31
N ALA A 27 3.36 18.30 7.02
CA ALA A 27 4.30 17.73 6.06
C ALA A 27 3.89 17.97 4.60
N VAL A 28 2.61 17.73 4.28
CA VAL A 28 2.12 17.74 2.89
C VAL A 28 1.82 19.14 2.36
N LYS A 29 1.68 20.12 3.26
CA LYS A 29 1.41 21.50 2.89
C LYS A 29 2.43 21.99 1.85
N ASP A 30 1.91 22.56 0.78
CA ASP A 30 2.67 23.17 -0.32
C ASP A 30 3.61 22.22 -1.11
N THR A 31 3.40 20.90 -1.01
CA THR A 31 4.13 19.90 -1.81
C THR A 31 3.55 19.66 -3.20
N GLY A 32 2.28 20.02 -3.43
CA GLY A 32 1.55 19.72 -4.67
C GLY A 32 0.96 18.30 -4.74
N LEU A 33 1.26 17.43 -3.77
CA LEU A 33 0.67 16.11 -3.65
C LEU A 33 -0.70 16.18 -2.98
N ALA A 34 -1.68 15.44 -3.50
CA ALA A 34 -3.00 15.33 -2.89
C ALA A 34 -2.98 14.33 -1.73
N PRO A 35 -3.32 14.74 -0.50
CA PRO A 35 -3.26 13.86 0.65
C PRO A 35 -4.48 12.92 0.72
N ILE A 36 -4.25 11.69 1.15
CA ILE A 36 -5.29 10.78 1.65
C ILE A 36 -5.10 10.66 3.16
N PHE A 37 -5.86 11.43 3.93
CA PHE A 37 -5.68 11.54 5.39
C PHE A 37 -6.39 10.44 6.18
N ALA A 38 -7.43 9.82 5.60
CA ALA A 38 -8.11 8.69 6.21
C ALA A 38 -7.77 7.43 5.43
N GLN A 39 -6.76 6.68 5.89
CA GLN A 39 -6.36 5.41 5.26
C GLN A 39 -6.08 4.38 6.35
N GLN A 40 -6.79 3.27 6.30
CA GLN A 40 -6.48 2.06 7.07
C GLN A 40 -6.99 0.85 6.30
N SER A 41 -6.25 -0.25 6.39
CA SER A 41 -6.71 -1.53 5.86
C SER A 41 -7.72 -2.20 6.78
N VAL A 42 -8.56 -3.08 6.23
CA VAL A 42 -9.49 -3.93 7.01
C VAL A 42 -8.75 -4.68 8.13
N ARG A 43 -7.54 -5.17 7.84
CA ARG A 43 -6.64 -5.82 8.81
C ARG A 43 -6.23 -4.88 9.94
N GLU A 44 -5.91 -3.63 9.65
CA GLU A 44 -5.56 -2.63 10.67
C GLU A 44 -6.78 -2.20 11.48
N ASN A 45 -7.96 -2.06 10.86
CA ASN A 45 -9.21 -1.81 11.59
C ASN A 45 -9.47 -2.91 12.64
N ALA A 46 -9.38 -4.18 12.23
CA ALA A 46 -9.52 -5.32 13.13
C ALA A 46 -8.48 -5.30 14.28
N ARG A 47 -7.20 -5.07 13.97
CA ARG A 47 -6.11 -5.06 14.97
C ARG A 47 -6.16 -3.88 15.93
N THR A 48 -6.69 -2.74 15.49
CA THR A 48 -6.80 -1.53 16.34
C THR A 48 -8.15 -1.41 17.04
N GLY A 49 -9.12 -2.27 16.69
CA GLY A 49 -10.51 -2.16 17.16
C GLY A 49 -11.22 -0.89 16.65
N ARG A 50 -10.70 -0.25 15.59
CA ARG A 50 -11.27 0.99 15.04
C ARG A 50 -12.21 0.69 13.89
N THR A 51 -13.35 1.36 13.85
CA THR A 51 -14.30 1.31 12.73
C THR A 51 -13.91 2.28 11.61
N PRO A 52 -14.35 2.06 10.35
CA PRO A 52 -14.14 3.04 9.27
C PRO A 52 -14.63 4.45 9.62
N GLN A 53 -15.76 4.55 10.35
CA GLN A 53 -16.30 5.84 10.79
C GLN A 53 -15.32 6.57 11.72
N GLN A 54 -14.72 5.88 12.69
CA GLN A 54 -13.75 6.50 13.61
C GLN A 54 -12.51 7.01 12.88
N VAL A 55 -12.01 6.28 11.89
CA VAL A 55 -10.88 6.73 11.06
C VAL A 55 -11.23 8.00 10.30
N MET A 56 -12.40 8.03 9.69
CA MET A 56 -12.90 9.21 8.97
C MET A 56 -13.09 10.40 9.92
N ASP A 57 -13.69 10.19 11.08
CA ASP A 57 -13.99 11.26 12.06
C ASP A 57 -12.71 11.89 12.61
N ASP A 58 -11.69 11.09 12.91
CA ASP A 58 -10.40 11.60 13.38
C ASP A 58 -9.72 12.46 12.32
N ALA A 59 -9.70 12.03 11.06
CA ALA A 59 -9.14 12.82 9.96
C ALA A 59 -9.95 14.10 9.70
N LYS A 60 -11.28 14.01 9.62
CA LYS A 60 -12.17 15.16 9.35
C LYS A 60 -12.02 16.25 10.42
N ARG A 61 -12.05 15.88 11.70
CA ARG A 61 -11.92 16.82 12.82
C ARG A 61 -10.65 17.66 12.69
N VAL A 62 -9.54 17.03 12.34
CA VAL A 62 -8.25 17.72 12.19
C VAL A 62 -8.20 18.56 10.92
N VAL A 63 -8.69 18.04 9.79
CA VAL A 63 -8.78 18.76 8.51
C VAL A 63 -9.60 20.04 8.66
N GLU A 64 -10.74 19.97 9.36
CA GLU A 64 -11.62 21.10 9.64
C GLU A 64 -10.95 22.10 10.59
N ALA A 65 -10.34 21.64 11.68
CA ALA A 65 -9.64 22.49 12.63
C ALA A 65 -8.42 23.21 12.00
N ALA A 66 -7.75 22.57 11.04
CA ALA A 66 -6.64 23.15 10.29
C ALA A 66 -7.09 24.09 9.16
N ALA A 67 -8.41 24.22 8.93
CA ALA A 67 -8.99 24.95 7.81
C ALA A 67 -8.41 24.53 6.44
N TRP A 68 -8.17 23.23 6.25
CA TRP A 68 -7.61 22.72 4.99
C TRP A 68 -8.64 22.81 3.86
N ASP A 69 -8.35 23.64 2.87
CA ASP A 69 -9.26 24.03 1.79
C ASP A 69 -9.05 23.24 0.48
N LYS A 70 -7.93 22.50 0.35
CA LYS A 70 -7.60 21.72 -0.85
C LYS A 70 -8.31 20.34 -0.88
N PRO A 71 -8.42 19.68 -2.05
CA PRO A 71 -8.90 18.30 -2.15
C PRO A 71 -8.09 17.33 -1.28
N TRP A 72 -8.76 16.35 -0.67
CA TRP A 72 -8.13 15.24 0.06
C TRP A 72 -9.01 13.99 -0.07
N GLY A 73 -8.40 12.80 0.08
CA GLY A 73 -9.07 11.51 -0.07
C GLY A 73 -9.19 10.69 1.21
N ALA A 74 -10.02 9.65 1.15
CA ALA A 74 -10.12 8.62 2.18
C ALA A 74 -10.13 7.23 1.52
N ASP A 75 -9.14 6.40 1.85
CA ASP A 75 -8.86 5.12 1.22
C ASP A 75 -9.20 3.92 2.12
N ALA A 76 -10.14 3.11 1.64
CA ALA A 76 -10.51 1.82 2.20
C ALA A 76 -9.52 0.79 1.67
N ASP A 77 -8.48 0.53 2.46
CA ASP A 77 -7.28 -0.17 1.98
C ASP A 77 -7.43 -1.70 2.11
N HIS A 78 -6.81 -2.46 1.20
CA HIS A 78 -6.85 -3.93 1.14
C HIS A 78 -8.24 -4.58 1.36
N LEU A 79 -9.27 -4.12 0.64
CA LEU A 79 -10.60 -4.73 0.62
C LEU A 79 -10.54 -6.07 -0.12
N LYS A 80 -10.95 -7.15 0.57
CA LYS A 80 -10.91 -8.51 0.01
C LYS A 80 -12.28 -9.01 -0.40
N THR A 81 -13.35 -8.52 0.23
CA THR A 81 -14.71 -9.03 0.01
C THR A 81 -15.70 -7.90 -0.25
N VAL A 82 -16.78 -8.23 -0.96
CA VAL A 82 -17.88 -7.29 -1.22
C VAL A 82 -18.60 -6.86 0.05
N ASP A 83 -18.53 -7.66 1.10
CA ASP A 83 -19.20 -7.44 2.39
C ASP A 83 -18.54 -6.33 3.21
N ASP A 84 -17.27 -6.03 2.95
CA ASP A 84 -16.55 -4.94 3.60
C ASP A 84 -16.99 -3.56 3.08
N LEU A 85 -17.43 -3.48 1.81
CA LEU A 85 -17.72 -2.21 1.10
C LEU A 85 -18.74 -1.30 1.81
N PRO A 86 -19.91 -1.79 2.30
CA PRO A 86 -20.97 -0.92 2.80
C PRO A 86 -20.54 -0.04 3.97
N ALA A 87 -19.68 -0.53 4.87
CA ALA A 87 -19.22 0.24 6.03
C ALA A 87 -18.33 1.43 5.61
N PHE A 88 -17.42 1.22 4.66
CA PHE A 88 -16.57 2.28 4.13
C PHE A 88 -17.35 3.29 3.28
N VAL A 89 -18.27 2.80 2.43
CA VAL A 89 -19.17 3.68 1.65
C VAL A 89 -19.99 4.57 2.58
N SER A 90 -20.59 4.00 3.63
CA SER A 90 -21.42 4.73 4.60
C SER A 90 -20.61 5.78 5.39
N ALA A 91 -19.36 5.47 5.74
CA ALA A 91 -18.45 6.43 6.40
C ALA A 91 -18.00 7.58 5.47
N GLY A 92 -18.22 7.46 4.16
CA GLY A 92 -17.93 8.50 3.17
C GLY A 92 -16.57 8.37 2.51
N TYR A 93 -15.96 7.17 2.51
CA TYR A 93 -14.70 6.94 1.80
C TYR A 93 -14.81 7.26 0.31
N THR A 94 -13.71 7.72 -0.28
CA THR A 94 -13.64 8.20 -1.67
C THR A 94 -12.71 7.39 -2.56
N PHE A 95 -11.90 6.53 -1.97
CA PHE A 95 -10.93 5.68 -2.62
C PHE A 95 -11.10 4.26 -2.07
N PHE A 96 -11.14 3.25 -2.94
CA PHE A 96 -11.32 1.86 -2.58
C PHE A 96 -10.23 1.00 -3.21
N THR A 97 -9.43 0.34 -2.39
CA THR A 97 -8.33 -0.51 -2.83
C THR A 97 -8.71 -1.96 -2.69
N VAL A 98 -8.85 -2.65 -3.83
CA VAL A 98 -9.20 -4.07 -3.86
C VAL A 98 -7.93 -4.91 -3.90
N ASP A 99 -7.87 -5.89 -3.01
CA ASP A 99 -6.83 -6.91 -2.94
C ASP A 99 -7.47 -8.27 -3.31
N PRO A 100 -7.30 -8.72 -4.56
CA PRO A 100 -7.78 -10.03 -5.01
C PRO A 100 -6.73 -11.13 -4.80
N GLY A 101 -5.71 -10.92 -3.95
CA GLY A 101 -4.55 -11.81 -3.80
C GLY A 101 -4.92 -13.26 -3.46
N ALA A 102 -6.00 -13.48 -2.69
CA ALA A 102 -6.52 -14.82 -2.39
C ALA A 102 -7.01 -15.61 -3.62
N HIS A 103 -7.24 -14.93 -4.74
CA HIS A 103 -7.68 -15.52 -6.00
C HIS A 103 -6.53 -15.71 -7.01
N VAL A 104 -5.31 -15.27 -6.68
CA VAL A 104 -4.11 -15.44 -7.52
C VAL A 104 -3.60 -16.89 -7.38
N ASP A 105 -3.35 -17.55 -8.50
CA ASP A 105 -2.76 -18.90 -8.51
C ASP A 105 -1.23 -18.82 -8.53
N ASN A 106 -0.59 -18.69 -7.37
CA ASN A 106 0.87 -18.56 -7.28
C ASN A 106 1.63 -19.79 -7.84
N ALA A 107 1.01 -20.98 -7.86
CA ALA A 107 1.62 -22.17 -8.46
C ALA A 107 1.80 -22.03 -9.97
N ALA A 108 1.02 -21.16 -10.61
CA ALA A 108 1.12 -20.90 -12.04
C ALA A 108 2.51 -20.44 -12.47
N ASP A 109 3.37 -19.89 -11.61
CA ASP A 109 4.74 -19.53 -11.99
C ASP A 109 5.66 -20.73 -12.22
N ALA A 110 5.42 -21.84 -11.53
CA ALA A 110 6.23 -23.05 -11.60
C ALA A 110 5.58 -24.17 -12.42
N ASP A 111 4.28 -24.08 -12.69
CA ASP A 111 3.54 -25.07 -13.47
C ASP A 111 4.09 -25.23 -14.89
N SER A 112 4.06 -26.47 -15.37
CA SER A 112 4.38 -26.79 -16.77
C SER A 112 3.26 -26.36 -17.71
N VAL A 113 3.57 -26.18 -19.00
CA VAL A 113 2.59 -25.81 -20.02
C VAL A 113 1.37 -26.73 -20.04
N SER A 114 1.55 -28.05 -19.91
CA SER A 114 0.45 -29.02 -19.89
C SER A 114 -0.48 -28.81 -18.69
N VAL A 115 0.08 -28.53 -17.51
CA VAL A 115 -0.72 -28.21 -16.30
C VAL A 115 -1.47 -26.90 -16.49
N LEU A 116 -0.80 -25.87 -17.01
CA LEU A 116 -1.44 -24.59 -17.30
C LEU A 116 -2.60 -24.73 -18.31
N GLN A 117 -2.44 -25.56 -19.35
CA GLN A 117 -3.49 -25.83 -20.34
C GLN A 117 -4.69 -26.51 -19.68
N GLY A 118 -4.43 -27.47 -18.78
CA GLY A 118 -5.46 -28.10 -17.96
C GLY A 118 -6.20 -27.11 -17.07
N LYS A 119 -5.47 -26.20 -16.39
CA LYS A 119 -6.05 -25.15 -15.54
C LYS A 119 -6.84 -24.11 -16.34
N ALA A 120 -6.44 -23.82 -17.57
CA ALA A 120 -7.13 -22.91 -18.47
C ALA A 120 -8.32 -23.55 -19.22
N ALA A 121 -8.63 -24.82 -18.96
CA ALA A 121 -9.75 -25.49 -19.61
C ALA A 121 -11.07 -24.72 -19.40
N GLY A 122 -11.81 -24.51 -20.49
CA GLY A 122 -13.06 -23.75 -20.48
C GLY A 122 -12.91 -22.24 -20.70
N GLN A 123 -11.69 -21.70 -20.75
CA GLN A 123 -11.44 -20.33 -21.19
C GLN A 123 -11.50 -20.24 -22.72
N ASN A 124 -11.89 -19.08 -23.26
CA ASN A 124 -11.94 -18.84 -24.70
C ASN A 124 -10.54 -18.56 -25.27
N TRP A 125 -9.72 -19.62 -25.37
CA TRP A 125 -8.32 -19.50 -25.81
C TRP A 125 -8.17 -18.92 -27.22
N ASP A 126 -9.07 -19.25 -28.14
CA ASP A 126 -9.00 -18.74 -29.52
C ASP A 126 -9.14 -17.22 -29.56
N GLU A 127 -10.06 -16.65 -28.78
CA GLU A 127 -10.22 -15.20 -28.65
C GLU A 127 -8.99 -14.55 -27.98
N LEU A 128 -8.54 -15.12 -26.84
CA LEU A 128 -7.41 -14.57 -26.10
C LEU A 128 -6.11 -14.62 -26.92
N SER A 129 -5.82 -15.74 -27.57
CA SER A 129 -4.62 -15.90 -28.39
C SER A 129 -4.66 -14.97 -29.61
N ALA A 130 -5.81 -14.82 -30.26
CA ALA A 130 -5.98 -13.85 -31.35
C ALA A 130 -5.75 -12.41 -30.88
N LEU A 131 -6.16 -12.06 -29.67
CA LEU A 131 -5.98 -10.72 -29.11
C LEU A 131 -4.52 -10.43 -28.72
N TYR A 132 -3.90 -11.34 -27.98
CA TYR A 132 -2.62 -11.09 -27.32
C TYR A 132 -1.40 -11.55 -28.13
N LEU A 133 -1.53 -12.56 -28.99
CA LEU A 133 -0.40 -13.07 -29.79
C LEU A 133 -0.29 -12.41 -31.17
N SER A 134 -1.33 -11.71 -31.63
CA SER A 134 -1.32 -11.02 -32.94
C SER A 134 -0.61 -9.67 -32.90
N THR A 135 -0.51 -9.04 -31.72
CA THR A 135 0.14 -7.74 -31.53
C THR A 135 1.59 -7.93 -31.06
N ASN A 136 2.47 -8.30 -31.99
CA ASN A 136 3.88 -8.59 -31.71
C ASN A 136 4.80 -7.34 -31.67
N GLY A 137 4.23 -6.14 -31.50
CA GLY A 137 4.95 -4.87 -31.62
C GLY A 137 5.50 -4.34 -30.29
N GLU A 138 6.80 -4.02 -30.28
CA GLU A 138 7.61 -3.51 -29.16
C GLU A 138 6.96 -2.35 -28.39
N ALA A 139 6.12 -2.67 -27.41
CA ALA A 139 5.52 -1.66 -26.54
C ALA A 139 6.41 -1.34 -25.32
N GLY A 140 7.71 -1.63 -25.39
CA GLY A 140 8.68 -1.41 -24.31
C GLY A 140 8.54 -2.34 -23.08
N TYR A 141 7.47 -3.14 -23.01
CA TYR A 141 7.22 -4.09 -21.92
C TYR A 141 7.32 -5.57 -22.31
N GLY A 142 7.60 -5.87 -23.58
CA GLY A 142 7.73 -7.22 -24.12
C GLY A 142 6.53 -7.65 -24.97
N SER A 143 6.57 -8.90 -25.45
CA SER A 143 5.51 -9.51 -26.27
C SER A 143 5.06 -10.83 -25.65
N PHE A 144 3.78 -11.16 -25.83
CA PHE A 144 3.27 -12.46 -25.39
C PHE A 144 3.70 -13.58 -26.32
N GLU A 145 4.02 -14.71 -25.71
CA GLU A 145 4.05 -16.01 -26.35
C GLU A 145 2.90 -16.85 -25.74
N SER A 146 2.56 -17.97 -26.38
CA SER A 146 1.49 -18.84 -25.90
C SER A 146 1.66 -19.23 -24.43
N GLU A 147 2.89 -19.54 -24.00
CA GLU A 147 3.15 -19.91 -22.61
C GLU A 147 2.97 -18.73 -21.64
N SER A 148 3.53 -17.56 -21.94
CA SER A 148 3.41 -16.39 -21.04
C SER A 148 1.98 -15.87 -20.96
N LEU A 149 1.19 -15.98 -22.03
CA LEU A 149 -0.24 -15.64 -22.03
C LEU A 149 -1.02 -16.64 -21.17
N LEU A 150 -0.78 -17.93 -21.37
CA LEU A 150 -1.44 -18.97 -20.60
C LEU A 150 -1.13 -18.86 -19.11
N ARG A 151 0.13 -18.54 -18.77
CA ARG A 151 0.57 -18.31 -17.39
C ARG A 151 -0.14 -17.12 -16.76
N ALA A 152 -0.21 -15.97 -17.45
CA ALA A 152 -0.92 -14.79 -16.97
C ALA A 152 -2.42 -15.06 -16.78
N LEU A 153 -3.05 -15.77 -17.73
CA LEU A 153 -4.45 -16.17 -17.66
C LEU A 153 -4.74 -17.04 -16.43
N VAL A 154 -3.94 -18.10 -16.22
CA VAL A 154 -4.14 -19.02 -15.10
C VAL A 154 -3.86 -18.33 -13.76
N LYS A 155 -2.79 -17.52 -13.69
CA LYS A 155 -2.37 -16.83 -12.47
C LYS A 155 -3.39 -15.78 -12.02
N TYR A 156 -3.89 -14.94 -12.93
CA TYR A 156 -4.72 -13.78 -12.57
C TYR A 156 -6.18 -13.85 -13.02
N GLY A 157 -6.61 -14.80 -13.85
CA GLY A 157 -7.98 -14.82 -14.39
C GLY A 157 -9.08 -14.79 -13.31
N ARG A 158 -8.88 -15.54 -12.21
CA ARG A 158 -9.79 -15.51 -11.05
C ARG A 158 -9.71 -14.19 -10.28
N ALA A 159 -8.52 -13.64 -10.10
CA ALA A 159 -8.30 -12.35 -9.43
C ALA A 159 -8.95 -11.18 -10.19
N ILE A 160 -8.85 -11.18 -11.53
CA ILE A 160 -9.51 -10.22 -12.41
C ILE A 160 -11.03 -10.34 -12.29
N SER A 161 -11.56 -11.57 -12.33
CA SER A 161 -13.00 -11.82 -12.16
C SER A 161 -13.54 -11.30 -10.83
N HIS A 162 -12.80 -11.54 -9.74
CA HIS A 162 -13.15 -11.02 -8.41
C HIS A 162 -13.10 -9.49 -8.35
N THR A 163 -12.06 -8.89 -8.93
CA THR A 163 -11.92 -7.43 -9.03
C THR A 163 -13.09 -6.78 -9.78
N ILE A 164 -13.54 -7.41 -10.87
CA ILE A 164 -14.74 -6.97 -11.62
C ILE A 164 -15.99 -7.03 -10.75
N ALA A 165 -16.17 -8.09 -9.95
CA ALA A 165 -17.29 -8.23 -9.03
C ALA A 165 -17.27 -7.13 -7.95
N MET A 166 -16.10 -6.86 -7.36
CA MET A 166 -15.90 -5.76 -6.40
C MET A 166 -16.24 -4.41 -7.00
N PHE A 167 -15.76 -4.11 -8.22
CA PHE A 167 -16.05 -2.85 -8.91
C PHE A 167 -17.53 -2.68 -9.21
N ARG A 168 -18.21 -3.72 -9.71
CA ARG A 168 -19.65 -3.70 -9.98
C ARG A 168 -20.44 -3.43 -8.71
N ARG A 169 -20.11 -4.13 -7.63
CA ARG A 169 -20.78 -3.93 -6.34
C ARG A 169 -20.57 -2.53 -5.81
N LEU A 170 -19.35 -2.00 -5.88
CA LEU A 170 -19.07 -0.63 -5.45
C LEU A 170 -19.84 0.40 -6.30
N SER A 171 -19.96 0.18 -7.60
CA SER A 171 -20.72 1.04 -8.52
C SER A 171 -22.23 1.06 -8.23
N GLU A 172 -22.79 0.02 -7.59
CA GLU A 172 -24.17 0.02 -7.10
C GLU A 172 -24.34 0.84 -5.81
N LEU A 173 -23.26 1.00 -5.04
CA LEU A 173 -23.28 1.64 -3.72
C LEU A 173 -22.86 3.11 -3.78
N LYS A 174 -22.11 3.53 -4.80
CA LYS A 174 -21.50 4.87 -4.88
C LYS A 174 -21.24 5.29 -6.32
N ASP A 175 -21.56 6.55 -6.65
CA ASP A 175 -21.43 7.08 -8.01
C ASP A 175 -20.00 7.49 -8.41
N ALA A 176 -19.25 8.10 -7.48
CA ALA A 176 -17.93 8.67 -7.76
C ALA A 176 -16.90 8.20 -6.72
N PHE A 177 -15.86 7.53 -7.18
CA PHE A 177 -14.79 6.97 -6.36
C PHE A 177 -13.52 6.77 -7.17
N ASP A 178 -12.38 6.81 -6.49
CA ASP A 178 -11.13 6.22 -6.97
C ASP A 178 -11.17 4.72 -6.69
N PHE A 179 -10.69 3.91 -7.63
CA PHE A 179 -10.66 2.46 -7.52
C PHE A 179 -9.26 1.96 -7.85
N GLU A 180 -8.65 1.26 -6.91
CA GLU A 180 -7.32 0.69 -7.06
C GLU A 180 -7.38 -0.83 -7.07
N VAL A 181 -6.53 -1.41 -7.91
CA VAL A 181 -6.30 -2.86 -7.94
C VAL A 181 -4.90 -3.13 -7.41
N SER A 182 -4.80 -3.87 -6.30
CA SER A 182 -3.53 -4.19 -5.66
C SER A 182 -3.19 -5.66 -5.81
N VAL A 183 -2.04 -5.97 -6.41
CA VAL A 183 -1.46 -7.32 -6.48
C VAL A 183 -0.04 -7.33 -5.90
N ASP A 184 0.23 -6.46 -4.94
CA ASP A 184 1.53 -6.28 -4.29
C ASP A 184 1.85 -7.38 -3.25
N GLU A 185 0.82 -7.93 -2.60
CA GLU A 185 0.93 -8.99 -1.58
C GLU A 185 0.94 -10.43 -2.17
N THR A 186 1.22 -10.61 -3.48
CA THR A 186 1.38 -11.94 -4.11
C THR A 186 2.71 -12.60 -3.76
N ASP A 187 2.90 -13.91 -3.98
CA ASP A 187 4.17 -14.57 -3.62
C ASP A 187 5.31 -14.17 -4.57
N ALA A 188 5.01 -14.12 -5.87
CA ALA A 188 5.96 -13.80 -6.91
C ALA A 188 5.74 -12.38 -7.48
N PRO A 189 6.81 -11.69 -7.90
CA PRO A 189 6.71 -10.41 -8.60
C PRO A 189 5.75 -10.46 -9.79
N THR A 190 5.02 -9.37 -9.99
CA THR A 190 4.16 -9.18 -11.16
C THR A 190 5.04 -8.87 -12.36
N THR A 191 5.02 -9.70 -13.40
CA THR A 191 5.80 -9.38 -14.61
C THR A 191 5.16 -8.22 -15.39
N PRO A 192 5.89 -7.48 -16.24
CA PRO A 192 5.30 -6.44 -17.08
C PRO A 192 4.19 -6.96 -18.01
N LEU A 193 4.32 -8.18 -18.53
CA LEU A 193 3.26 -8.83 -19.31
C LEU A 193 2.02 -9.11 -18.46
N GLU A 194 2.19 -9.62 -17.25
CA GLU A 194 1.08 -9.81 -16.30
C GLU A 194 0.39 -8.49 -15.95
N HIS A 195 1.15 -7.42 -15.70
CA HIS A 195 0.60 -6.08 -15.50
C HIS A 195 -0.26 -5.66 -16.71
N PHE A 196 0.26 -5.80 -17.93
CA PHE A 196 -0.51 -5.49 -19.13
C PHE A 196 -1.79 -6.34 -19.25
N PHE A 197 -1.69 -7.65 -19.00
CA PHE A 197 -2.84 -8.56 -19.05
C PHE A 197 -3.94 -8.14 -18.07
N ILE A 198 -3.58 -7.88 -16.81
CA ILE A 198 -4.52 -7.41 -15.77
C ILE A 198 -5.20 -6.10 -16.21
N ALA A 199 -4.42 -5.10 -16.59
CA ALA A 199 -4.94 -3.80 -16.98
C ALA A 199 -5.85 -3.89 -18.23
N ASN A 200 -5.47 -4.71 -19.22
CA ASN A 200 -6.23 -4.86 -20.46
C ASN A 200 -7.55 -5.60 -20.24
N GLU A 201 -7.56 -6.70 -19.49
CA GLU A 201 -8.79 -7.45 -19.21
C GLU A 201 -9.77 -6.65 -18.35
N LEU A 202 -9.27 -5.91 -17.34
CA LEU A 202 -10.12 -5.01 -16.55
C LEU A 202 -10.73 -3.90 -17.41
N THR A 203 -9.92 -3.29 -18.30
CA THR A 203 -10.40 -2.27 -19.24
C THR A 203 -11.45 -2.82 -20.19
N ARG A 204 -11.23 -4.03 -20.75
CA ARG A 204 -12.20 -4.73 -21.62
C ARG A 204 -13.51 -5.04 -20.89
N ALA A 205 -13.43 -5.35 -19.60
CA ALA A 205 -14.60 -5.59 -18.75
C ALA A 205 -15.32 -4.29 -18.31
N GLY A 206 -14.83 -3.11 -18.72
CA GLY A 206 -15.42 -1.81 -18.40
C GLY A 206 -15.10 -1.29 -17.00
N VAL A 207 -14.11 -1.86 -16.32
CA VAL A 207 -13.65 -1.39 -15.00
C VAL A 207 -12.88 -0.09 -15.16
N LYS A 208 -13.30 0.96 -14.43
CA LYS A 208 -12.64 2.27 -14.41
C LYS A 208 -11.78 2.41 -13.16
N PHE A 209 -10.57 1.85 -13.21
CA PHE A 209 -9.60 1.94 -12.11
C PHE A 209 -8.69 3.16 -12.29
N THR A 210 -8.32 3.79 -11.17
CA THR A 210 -7.50 5.02 -11.10
C THR A 210 -6.05 4.74 -10.74
N SER A 211 -5.76 3.58 -10.17
CA SER A 211 -4.39 3.11 -9.90
C SER A 211 -4.28 1.60 -9.87
N LEU A 212 -3.05 1.10 -10.07
CA LEU A 212 -2.70 -0.31 -9.95
C LEU A 212 -1.38 -0.42 -9.17
N ALA A 213 -1.34 -1.32 -8.18
CA ALA A 213 -0.16 -1.62 -7.39
C ALA A 213 0.38 -3.02 -7.73
N PRO A 214 1.42 -3.12 -8.58
CA PRO A 214 2.07 -4.38 -8.86
C PRO A 214 3.03 -4.77 -7.73
N ARG A 215 3.38 -6.06 -7.64
CA ARG A 215 4.53 -6.51 -6.84
C ARG A 215 5.81 -6.40 -7.67
N PHE A 216 6.67 -5.44 -7.35
CA PHE A 216 7.98 -5.33 -7.98
C PHE A 216 8.97 -6.43 -7.52
N ILE A 217 10.03 -6.66 -8.29
CA ILE A 217 11.16 -7.47 -7.84
C ILE A 217 11.84 -6.90 -6.60
N GLY A 218 12.64 -7.75 -5.94
CA GLY A 218 13.27 -7.45 -4.65
C GLY A 218 12.26 -7.54 -3.52
N ARG A 219 12.54 -6.86 -2.40
CA ARG A 219 11.66 -6.90 -1.22
C ARG A 219 11.34 -5.50 -0.72
N PHE A 220 10.05 -5.27 -0.52
CA PHE A 220 9.48 -4.03 0.02
C PHE A 220 8.98 -4.27 1.45
N GLU A 221 9.90 -4.64 2.34
CA GLU A 221 9.58 -4.97 3.73
C GLU A 221 9.12 -3.74 4.54
N LYS A 222 8.44 -3.95 5.66
CA LYS A 222 7.73 -2.89 6.37
C LYS A 222 8.68 -2.11 7.29
N GLY A 223 8.75 -0.79 7.11
CA GLY A 223 9.52 0.11 7.98
C GLY A 223 11.00 0.26 7.60
N VAL A 224 11.45 -0.35 6.51
CA VAL A 224 12.84 -0.31 6.04
C VAL A 224 12.92 0.08 4.55
N ASP A 225 14.11 0.43 4.07
CA ASP A 225 14.35 0.70 2.64
C ASP A 225 14.28 -0.58 1.80
N TYR A 226 14.26 -0.43 0.48
CA TYR A 226 14.22 -1.54 -0.46
C TYR A 226 15.43 -2.47 -0.34
N ILE A 227 15.17 -3.78 -0.43
CA ILE A 227 16.21 -4.81 -0.40
C ILE A 227 16.27 -5.50 -1.77
N GLY A 228 17.34 -5.25 -2.52
CA GLY A 228 17.59 -5.85 -3.81
C GLY A 228 18.52 -5.02 -4.70
N ALA A 229 18.66 -5.43 -5.95
CA ALA A 229 19.48 -4.70 -6.92
C ALA A 229 18.69 -3.51 -7.52
N ILE A 230 19.05 -2.29 -7.12
CA ILE A 230 18.40 -1.05 -7.59
C ILE A 230 18.43 -0.92 -9.11
N ALA A 231 19.54 -1.27 -9.77
CA ALA A 231 19.64 -1.21 -11.22
C ALA A 231 18.69 -2.19 -11.94
N ALA A 232 18.46 -3.37 -11.34
CA ALA A 232 17.49 -4.31 -11.87
C ALA A 232 16.06 -3.78 -11.69
N LEU A 233 15.76 -3.19 -10.53
CA LEU A 233 14.47 -2.56 -10.25
C LEU A 233 14.18 -1.42 -11.23
N ASP A 234 15.14 -0.54 -11.48
CA ASP A 234 15.03 0.55 -12.45
C ASP A 234 14.68 0.04 -13.87
N ALA A 235 15.36 -1.01 -14.32
CA ALA A 235 15.10 -1.63 -15.62
C ALA A 235 13.73 -2.29 -15.72
N GLU A 236 13.23 -2.90 -14.63
CA GLU A 236 11.88 -3.48 -14.58
C GLU A 236 10.79 -2.40 -14.51
N MET A 237 11.00 -1.37 -13.69
CA MET A 237 10.08 -0.23 -13.57
C MET A 237 9.86 0.47 -14.90
N ALA A 238 10.90 0.60 -15.74
CA ALA A 238 10.77 1.13 -17.08
C ALA A 238 9.74 0.36 -17.93
N LYS A 239 9.69 -0.97 -17.79
CA LYS A 239 8.73 -1.82 -18.50
C LYS A 239 7.32 -1.63 -17.95
N HIS A 240 7.13 -1.59 -16.63
CA HIS A 240 5.82 -1.29 -16.05
C HIS A 240 5.32 0.12 -16.37
N ALA A 241 6.22 1.10 -16.48
CA ALA A 241 5.88 2.44 -16.91
C ALA A 241 5.41 2.45 -18.37
N ALA A 242 6.04 1.67 -19.24
CA ALA A 242 5.58 1.48 -20.62
C ALA A 242 4.16 0.88 -20.68
N VAL A 243 3.84 -0.09 -19.82
CA VAL A 243 2.47 -0.62 -19.67
C VAL A 243 1.51 0.50 -19.26
N THR A 244 1.85 1.24 -18.20
CA THR A 244 1.00 2.34 -17.69
C THR A 244 0.74 3.40 -18.77
N ALA A 245 1.78 3.75 -19.55
CA ALA A 245 1.70 4.71 -20.64
C ALA A 245 0.79 4.25 -21.78
N ARG A 246 0.73 2.94 -22.06
CA ARG A 246 -0.13 2.35 -23.11
C ARG A 246 -1.62 2.58 -22.85
N PHE A 247 -2.03 2.62 -21.58
CA PHE A 247 -3.43 2.89 -21.20
C PHE A 247 -3.68 4.38 -20.96
N GLY A 248 -2.80 5.02 -20.19
CA GLY A 248 -2.93 6.44 -19.86
C GLY A 248 -4.10 6.79 -18.93
N THR A 249 -4.78 5.78 -18.37
CA THR A 249 -6.02 5.93 -17.58
C THR A 249 -5.82 5.71 -16.08
N TYR A 250 -4.63 5.34 -15.62
CA TYR A 250 -4.35 5.05 -14.21
C TYR A 250 -2.93 5.46 -13.80
N LYS A 251 -2.71 5.56 -12.48
CA LYS A 251 -1.41 5.81 -11.84
C LYS A 251 -0.74 4.51 -11.40
N LEU A 252 0.59 4.52 -11.27
CA LEU A 252 1.24 3.51 -10.45
C LEU A 252 0.90 3.78 -8.98
N SER A 253 0.62 2.73 -8.21
CA SER A 253 0.56 2.81 -6.76
C SER A 253 1.67 2.00 -6.10
N LEU A 254 2.44 2.65 -5.22
CA LEU A 254 3.49 2.03 -4.43
C LEU A 254 2.96 1.70 -3.03
N HIS A 255 2.66 0.42 -2.83
CA HIS A 255 2.35 -0.14 -1.52
C HIS A 255 3.61 -0.39 -0.71
N SER A 256 3.46 -0.49 0.62
CA SER A 256 4.60 -0.56 1.55
C SER A 256 5.61 0.58 1.32
N GLY A 257 5.12 1.73 0.88
CA GLY A 257 5.92 2.80 0.32
C GLY A 257 6.79 3.50 1.35
N SER A 258 6.38 3.52 2.63
CA SER A 258 7.16 4.17 3.69
C SER A 258 8.60 3.65 3.74
N ASP A 259 9.52 4.59 3.97
CA ASP A 259 10.96 4.38 4.13
C ASP A 259 11.69 3.85 2.88
N LYS A 260 11.02 3.73 1.72
CA LYS A 260 11.63 3.32 0.43
C LYS A 260 12.41 4.44 -0.25
N PHE A 261 13.28 5.12 0.49
CA PHE A 261 13.99 6.32 0.05
C PHE A 261 14.83 6.09 -1.22
N SER A 262 15.44 4.92 -1.36
CA SER A 262 16.20 4.56 -2.57
C SER A 262 15.33 4.37 -3.81
N VAL A 263 14.03 4.11 -3.64
CA VAL A 263 13.09 3.81 -4.73
C VAL A 263 12.36 5.05 -5.24
N TYR A 264 12.08 6.04 -4.39
CA TYR A 264 11.33 7.24 -4.78
C TYR A 264 11.89 7.97 -6.02
N PRO A 265 13.21 8.18 -6.18
CA PRO A 265 13.74 8.77 -7.40
C PRO A 265 13.43 7.97 -8.66
N LEU A 266 13.35 6.64 -8.56
CA LEU A 266 12.96 5.78 -9.69
C LEU A 266 11.47 5.92 -10.02
N ILE A 267 10.61 6.01 -9.01
CA ILE A 267 9.17 6.24 -9.21
C ILE A 267 8.94 7.56 -9.94
N VAL A 268 9.59 8.64 -9.49
CA VAL A 268 9.49 9.96 -10.12
C VAL A 268 10.03 9.91 -11.55
N LYS A 269 11.19 9.27 -11.77
CA LYS A 269 11.79 9.10 -13.10
C LYS A 269 10.83 8.46 -14.10
N HIS A 270 10.09 7.44 -13.68
CA HIS A 270 9.30 6.59 -14.59
C HIS A 270 7.83 7.03 -14.72
N TRP A 271 7.22 7.56 -13.67
CA TRP A 271 5.80 7.94 -13.66
C TRP A 271 5.55 9.43 -13.49
N GLY A 272 6.55 10.23 -13.08
CA GLY A 272 6.40 11.65 -12.82
C GLY A 272 5.22 11.92 -11.87
N SER A 273 4.24 12.70 -12.33
CA SER A 273 3.05 13.02 -11.55
C SER A 273 1.96 11.92 -11.55
N ARG A 274 2.17 10.77 -12.22
CA ARG A 274 1.19 9.66 -12.24
C ARG A 274 1.50 8.59 -11.20
N LEU A 275 1.67 9.03 -9.96
CA LEU A 275 2.02 8.17 -8.84
C LEU A 275 1.03 8.29 -7.68
N HIS A 276 0.90 7.18 -6.95
CA HIS A 276 0.34 7.14 -5.62
C HIS A 276 1.33 6.39 -4.71
N VAL A 277 1.63 6.91 -3.52
CA VAL A 277 2.46 6.23 -2.52
C VAL A 277 1.65 6.01 -1.26
N LYS A 278 1.65 4.80 -0.71
CA LYS A 278 0.95 4.47 0.54
C LYS A 278 1.90 4.29 1.71
N THR A 279 1.57 4.96 2.80
CA THR A 279 2.22 4.78 4.10
C THR A 279 1.17 4.54 5.18
N ALA A 280 1.55 3.86 6.26
CA ALA A 280 0.69 3.74 7.44
C ALA A 280 1.51 3.53 8.71
N GLY A 281 2.21 2.38 8.80
CA GLY A 281 2.90 2.01 10.04
C GLY A 281 4.03 2.94 10.44
N THR A 282 4.64 3.69 9.51
CA THR A 282 5.66 4.68 9.89
C THR A 282 5.11 5.83 10.74
N SER A 283 3.83 6.20 10.59
CA SER A 283 3.17 7.17 11.50
C SER A 283 3.18 6.66 12.95
N TYR A 284 2.99 5.34 13.14
CA TYR A 284 3.07 4.70 14.46
C TYR A 284 4.52 4.61 14.97
N LEU A 285 5.49 4.33 14.10
CA LEU A 285 6.91 4.33 14.48
C LEU A 285 7.37 5.71 14.96
N GLU A 286 6.95 6.79 14.31
CA GLU A 286 7.28 8.14 14.77
C GLU A 286 6.55 8.52 16.08
N ALA A 287 5.42 7.87 16.38
CA ALA A 287 4.76 7.98 17.68
C ALA A 287 5.61 7.31 18.77
N LEU A 288 6.11 6.10 18.49
CA LEU A 288 7.05 5.42 19.37
C LEU A 288 8.34 6.23 19.55
N ARG A 289 8.79 6.97 18.52
CA ARG A 289 9.96 7.85 18.63
C ARG A 289 9.72 8.99 19.62
N ALA A 290 8.52 9.59 19.58
CA ALA A 290 8.14 10.59 20.57
C ALA A 290 8.15 9.98 21.99
N LEU A 291 7.54 8.81 22.17
CA LEU A 291 7.52 8.11 23.47
C LEU A 291 8.94 7.74 23.96
N ALA A 292 9.83 7.29 23.08
CA ALA A 292 11.22 7.00 23.46
C ALA A 292 11.96 8.23 24.02
N MET A 293 11.56 9.43 23.56
CA MET A 293 12.16 10.70 24.00
C MET A 293 11.48 11.27 25.25
N THR A 294 10.18 11.09 25.40
CA THR A 294 9.38 11.80 26.43
C THR A 294 8.83 10.89 27.53
N GLU A 295 8.66 9.60 27.25
CA GLU A 295 8.06 8.58 28.13
C GLU A 295 8.89 7.27 28.07
N PRO A 296 10.19 7.30 28.40
CA PRO A 296 11.12 6.19 28.14
C PRO A 296 10.68 4.87 28.81
N ALA A 297 10.13 4.92 30.03
CA ALA A 297 9.64 3.73 30.72
C ALA A 297 8.45 3.06 30.01
N LEU A 298 7.58 3.85 29.36
CA LEU A 298 6.50 3.31 28.53
C LEU A 298 7.06 2.66 27.27
N PHE A 299 8.02 3.33 26.61
CA PHE A 299 8.66 2.79 25.43
C PHE A 299 9.40 1.47 25.71
N GLU A 300 10.11 1.36 26.84
CA GLU A 300 10.80 0.11 27.26
C GLU A 300 9.83 -1.07 27.39
N ARG A 301 8.65 -0.84 27.99
CA ARG A 301 7.59 -1.86 28.09
C ARG A 301 7.06 -2.26 26.73
N ILE A 302 6.82 -1.29 25.84
CA ILE A 302 6.39 -1.54 24.46
C ILE A 302 7.46 -2.35 23.70
N TRP A 303 8.73 -2.01 23.86
CA TRP A 303 9.84 -2.71 23.23
C TRP A 303 9.95 -4.15 23.72
N ALA A 304 9.87 -4.37 25.05
CA ALA A 304 9.89 -5.70 25.64
C ALA A 304 8.73 -6.57 25.12
N LEU A 305 7.51 -6.01 25.05
CA LEU A 305 6.37 -6.69 24.45
C LEU A 305 6.61 -6.99 22.96
N GLY A 306 7.21 -6.05 22.22
CA GLY A 306 7.55 -6.24 20.82
C GLY A 306 8.46 -7.45 20.60
N LEU A 307 9.50 -7.58 21.42
CA LEU A 307 10.40 -8.74 21.40
C LEU A 307 9.67 -10.05 21.70
N GLU A 308 8.79 -10.07 22.69
CA GLU A 308 7.98 -11.25 23.05
C GLU A 308 7.02 -11.66 21.92
N ARG A 309 6.37 -10.67 21.29
CA ARG A 309 5.26 -10.90 20.35
C ARG A 309 5.71 -11.04 18.91
N TYR A 310 6.96 -10.73 18.57
CA TYR A 310 7.44 -10.65 17.19
C TYR A 310 7.13 -11.91 16.37
N ASP A 311 7.49 -13.09 16.88
CA ASP A 311 7.28 -14.37 16.16
C ASP A 311 5.81 -14.64 15.86
N THR A 312 4.90 -14.20 16.73
CA THR A 312 3.46 -14.36 16.52
C THR A 312 2.92 -13.30 15.55
N ASP A 313 3.25 -12.04 15.80
CA ASP A 313 2.61 -10.91 15.11
C ASP A 313 3.15 -10.71 13.69
N ARG A 314 4.36 -11.19 13.39
CA ARG A 314 4.97 -11.17 12.04
C ARG A 314 4.30 -12.13 11.06
N ALA A 315 3.51 -13.10 11.51
CA ALA A 315 2.96 -14.17 10.66
C ALA A 315 2.14 -13.66 9.45
N THR A 316 1.59 -12.45 9.53
CA THR A 316 0.84 -11.83 8.41
C THR A 316 1.59 -10.66 7.77
N TYR A 317 2.91 -10.57 7.94
CA TYR A 317 3.76 -9.54 7.36
C TYR A 317 5.00 -10.15 6.73
N HIS A 318 5.40 -9.59 5.59
CA HIS A 318 6.67 -9.92 4.97
C HIS A 318 7.78 -9.02 5.56
N VAL A 319 8.46 -9.53 6.58
CA VAL A 319 9.56 -8.87 7.31
C VAL A 319 10.67 -9.88 7.62
N SER A 320 11.91 -9.41 7.74
CA SER A 320 13.09 -10.26 7.93
C SER A 320 13.88 -9.97 9.20
N ALA A 321 13.31 -9.19 10.12
CA ALA A 321 13.96 -8.91 11.39
C ALA A 321 14.31 -10.16 12.20
N ASP A 322 15.44 -10.06 12.90
CA ASP A 322 15.97 -11.06 13.79
C ASP A 322 16.30 -10.34 15.11
N PRO A 323 15.59 -10.64 16.21
CA PRO A 323 15.85 -10.03 17.52
C PRO A 323 17.31 -10.16 17.97
N ALA A 324 18.03 -11.21 17.55
CA ALA A 324 19.43 -11.43 17.92
C ALA A 324 20.40 -10.49 17.19
N LEU A 325 19.97 -9.85 16.11
CA LEU A 325 20.78 -8.93 15.30
C LEU A 325 20.54 -7.45 15.63
N VAL A 326 19.65 -7.14 16.57
CA VAL A 326 19.46 -5.77 17.08
C VAL A 326 20.75 -5.31 17.74
N ALA A 327 21.27 -4.14 17.33
CA ALA A 327 22.55 -3.66 17.85
C ALA A 327 22.50 -3.42 19.38
N ALA A 328 23.55 -3.86 20.08
CA ALA A 328 23.65 -3.70 21.52
C ALA A 328 23.97 -2.25 21.92
N GLY A 329 23.42 -1.80 23.06
CA GLY A 329 23.73 -0.49 23.64
C GLY A 329 23.10 0.71 22.92
N LEU A 330 22.12 0.48 22.04
CA LEU A 330 21.35 1.55 21.43
C LEU A 330 20.57 2.34 22.48
N THR A 331 20.49 3.66 22.29
CA THR A 331 19.51 4.48 23.01
C THR A 331 18.09 4.13 22.54
N LEU A 332 17.07 4.37 23.38
CA LEU A 332 15.68 4.03 23.02
C LEU A 332 15.24 4.64 21.68
N PRO A 333 15.50 5.92 21.37
CA PRO A 333 15.15 6.47 20.05
C PRO A 333 15.93 5.82 18.90
N ALA A 334 17.17 5.38 19.12
CA ALA A 334 18.01 4.77 18.09
C ALA A 334 17.54 3.37 17.69
N LEU A 335 16.74 2.69 18.52
CA LEU A 335 16.05 1.45 18.12
C LEU A 335 15.12 1.65 16.92
N LEU A 336 14.60 2.87 16.71
CA LEU A 336 13.75 3.19 15.57
C LEU A 336 14.51 3.54 14.29
N ASP A 337 15.84 3.50 14.35
CA ASP A 337 16.74 3.63 13.20
C ASP A 337 17.45 2.30 12.86
N ASP A 338 17.42 1.33 13.78
CA ASP A 338 17.93 -0.03 13.58
C ASP A 338 16.96 -0.87 12.74
N PHE A 339 17.49 -1.58 11.75
CA PHE A 339 16.70 -2.39 10.81
C PHE A 339 15.79 -3.38 11.55
N HIS A 340 16.35 -4.17 12.45
CA HIS A 340 15.65 -5.29 13.08
C HIS A 340 14.64 -4.77 14.11
N ALA A 341 15.05 -3.83 14.97
CA ALA A 341 14.18 -3.27 15.99
C ALA A 341 13.00 -2.49 15.37
N ARG A 342 13.24 -1.74 14.29
CA ARG A 342 12.20 -0.96 13.62
C ARG A 342 11.12 -1.86 12.99
N GLU A 343 11.48 -2.96 12.34
CA GLU A 343 10.50 -3.93 11.83
C GLU A 343 9.72 -4.62 12.97
N ILE A 344 10.40 -5.05 14.04
CA ILE A 344 9.76 -5.67 15.22
C ILE A 344 8.68 -4.74 15.78
N LEU A 345 9.05 -3.48 16.04
CA LEU A 345 8.12 -2.46 16.53
C LEU A 345 7.00 -2.18 15.52
N HIS A 346 7.28 -2.21 14.22
CA HIS A 346 6.30 -1.94 13.17
C HIS A 346 5.17 -2.97 13.16
N VAL A 347 5.50 -4.27 13.24
CA VAL A 347 4.51 -5.36 13.05
C VAL A 347 3.75 -5.71 14.33
N THR A 348 4.32 -5.40 15.50
CA THR A 348 3.74 -5.67 16.83
C THR A 348 2.80 -4.58 17.34
N PHE A 349 2.49 -3.57 16.52
CA PHE A 349 1.59 -2.47 16.88
C PHE A 349 0.22 -2.93 17.39
N GLY A 350 -0.32 -4.05 16.88
CA GLY A 350 -1.61 -4.57 17.32
C GLY A 350 -1.57 -5.00 18.79
N SER A 351 -0.56 -5.78 19.17
CA SER A 351 -0.31 -6.17 20.57
C SER A 351 -0.07 -4.95 21.44
N ALA A 352 0.82 -4.04 21.02
CA ALA A 352 1.14 -2.83 21.78
C ALA A 352 -0.06 -1.89 21.99
N LEU A 353 -0.92 -1.71 20.99
CA LEU A 353 -2.12 -0.88 21.12
C LEU A 353 -3.22 -1.56 21.94
N THR A 354 -3.29 -2.89 21.92
CA THR A 354 -4.21 -3.64 22.79
C THR A 354 -3.83 -3.47 24.25
N GLU A 355 -2.54 -3.58 24.58
CA GLU A 355 -2.07 -3.53 25.96
C GLU A 355 -1.87 -2.11 26.49
N PHE A 356 -1.25 -1.23 25.68
CA PHE A 356 -0.82 0.10 26.11
C PHE A 356 -1.54 1.24 25.38
N GLY A 357 -2.55 0.97 24.55
CA GLY A 357 -3.14 1.97 23.65
C GLY A 357 -3.66 3.23 24.34
N ALA A 358 -4.29 3.10 25.51
CA ALA A 358 -4.75 4.26 26.29
C ALA A 358 -3.58 5.11 26.82
N GLU A 359 -2.52 4.46 27.31
CA GLU A 359 -1.32 5.09 27.85
C GLU A 359 -0.53 5.79 26.73
N ILE A 360 -0.34 5.11 25.60
CA ILE A 360 0.25 5.64 24.36
C ILE A 360 -0.49 6.90 23.90
N LYS A 361 -1.82 6.83 23.73
CA LYS A 361 -2.61 7.98 23.26
C LYS A 361 -2.55 9.16 24.23
N SER A 362 -2.67 8.89 25.53
CA SER A 362 -2.59 9.93 26.57
C SER A 362 -1.23 10.64 26.56
N ALA A 363 -0.13 9.88 26.46
CA ALA A 363 1.21 10.43 26.33
C ALA A 363 1.39 11.28 25.06
N LEU A 364 0.94 10.79 23.90
CA LEU A 364 1.05 11.52 22.64
C LEU A 364 0.23 12.81 22.63
N VAL A 365 -0.91 12.85 23.33
CA VAL A 365 -1.68 14.10 23.51
C VAL A 365 -0.91 15.10 24.38
N ARG A 366 -0.23 14.65 25.44
CA ARG A 366 0.61 15.54 26.28
C ARG A 366 1.83 16.08 25.52
N HIS A 367 2.43 15.26 24.66
CA HIS A 367 3.65 15.57 23.90
C HIS A 367 3.36 15.72 22.39
N ALA A 368 2.22 16.33 22.06
CA ALA A 368 1.73 16.42 20.69
C ALA A 368 2.66 17.23 19.77
N ASP A 369 3.36 18.22 20.33
CA ASP A 369 4.39 19.01 19.64
C ASP A 369 5.55 18.13 19.16
N VAL A 370 6.06 17.24 20.02
CA VAL A 370 7.15 16.30 19.68
C VAL A 370 6.69 15.32 18.60
N TYR A 371 5.50 14.75 18.75
CA TYR A 371 4.98 13.81 17.76
C TYR A 371 4.75 14.48 16.39
N ASN A 372 4.13 15.66 16.38
CA ASN A 372 3.91 16.42 15.15
C ASN A 372 5.22 16.83 14.48
N ALA A 373 6.24 17.23 15.24
CA ALA A 373 7.56 17.56 14.70
C ALA A 373 8.25 16.33 14.08
N ASN A 374 8.15 15.17 14.73
CA ASN A 374 8.68 13.91 14.18
C ASN A 374 7.99 13.54 12.87
N LEU A 375 6.65 13.59 12.83
CA LEU A 375 5.86 13.35 11.62
C LEU A 375 6.24 14.32 10.50
N GLN A 376 6.27 15.62 10.78
CA GLN A 376 6.61 16.63 9.79
C GLN A 376 8.00 16.40 9.19
N LYS A 377 9.00 16.13 10.02
CA LYS A 377 10.36 15.83 9.57
C LYS A 377 10.42 14.53 8.75
N HIS A 378 9.80 13.47 9.25
CA HIS A 378 9.88 12.15 8.65
C HIS A 378 9.15 12.09 7.30
N PHE A 379 7.92 12.60 7.24
CA PHE A 379 7.15 12.69 6.00
C PHE A 379 7.70 13.76 5.06
N GLY A 380 8.28 14.85 5.55
CA GLY A 380 8.99 15.82 4.72
C GLY A 380 10.06 15.16 3.85
N LYS A 381 10.88 14.27 4.45
CA LYS A 381 11.88 13.48 3.71
C LYS A 381 11.27 12.60 2.61
N HIS A 382 10.09 12.00 2.86
CA HIS A 382 9.39 11.19 1.86
C HIS A 382 8.94 12.07 0.69
N LEU A 383 8.25 13.16 1.01
CA LEU A 383 7.61 14.03 0.05
C LEU A 383 8.64 14.79 -0.78
N ASP A 384 9.78 15.17 -0.20
CA ASP A 384 10.88 15.84 -0.92
C ASP A 384 11.51 14.97 -2.01
N LEU A 385 11.56 13.65 -1.81
CA LEU A 385 12.08 12.70 -2.79
C LEU A 385 11.08 12.32 -3.88
N LEU A 386 9.83 12.78 -3.74
CA LEU A 386 8.73 12.56 -4.70
C LEU A 386 8.42 13.80 -5.54
N LYS A 387 9.25 14.85 -5.43
CA LYS A 387 9.14 16.09 -6.20
C LYS A 387 9.79 16.03 -7.57
#